data_AF-S0JE04-F1
#
_entry.id   AF-S0JE04-F1
#
_cell.length_a   1.000
_cell.length_b   1.000
_cell.length_c   1.000
_cell.angle_alpha   90.00
_cell.angle_beta   90.00
_cell.angle_gamma   90.00
#
_symmetry.space_group_name_H-M   'P 1'
#
loop_
_entity.id
_entity.type
_entity.pdbx_description
1 polymer ?
#
loop_
_entity_poly.entity_id
_entity_poly.type
_entity_poly.pdbx_seq_one_letter_code
_entity_poly.pdbx_strand_id
1 'polypeptide(L)'
;MLNISKWGIVEQDELADLSKIQEELVTQALQQFPEFIVGIKAHMSKTVIGTNGITPLELAKKIQQKNAVPLMVHVGSAPPELADILEVMEAGDVLTHCFNSKVNGILAANETIKPFVFDTYCKGIIFDIGHGTDSFNLTWHKSL
;
A
#
# COMPACT_ATOMS: atom_id res chain seq x y z
N MET A 1 -10.51 7.33 1.88
CA MET A 1 -9.08 7.64 1.63
C MET A 1 -8.89 8.08 0.20
N LEU A 2 -7.97 9.01 -0.05
CA LEU A 2 -7.68 9.58 -1.37
C LEU A 2 -6.50 8.83 -2.01
N ASN A 3 -6.63 8.47 -3.29
CA ASN A 3 -5.51 7.89 -4.04
C ASN A 3 -4.47 8.99 -4.35
N ILE A 4 -3.18 8.67 -4.27
CA ILE A 4 -2.11 9.63 -4.60
C ILE A 4 -2.05 9.97 -6.09
N SER A 5 -2.62 9.13 -6.96
CA SER A 5 -2.76 9.43 -8.39
C SER A 5 -3.99 10.29 -8.66
N LYS A 6 -3.83 11.34 -9.48
CA LYS A 6 -4.91 12.24 -9.93
C LYS A 6 -6.11 11.49 -10.54
N TRP A 7 -5.90 10.33 -11.15
CA TRP A 7 -6.92 9.61 -11.89
C TRP A 7 -7.67 8.56 -11.06
N GLY A 8 -7.12 8.15 -9.90
CA GLY A 8 -7.61 6.98 -9.18
C GLY A 8 -7.66 5.72 -10.06
N ILE A 9 -8.41 4.69 -9.61
CA ILE A 9 -8.51 3.37 -10.27
C ILE A 9 -9.36 3.44 -11.56
N VAL A 10 -9.20 4.49 -12.36
CA VAL A 10 -9.81 4.60 -13.70
C VAL A 10 -8.90 3.92 -14.73
N GLU A 11 -7.58 3.87 -14.48
CA GLU A 11 -6.61 3.10 -15.28
C GLU A 11 -5.80 2.15 -14.39
N GLN A 12 -5.49 0.96 -14.89
CA GLN A 12 -4.74 -0.06 -14.15
C GLN A 12 -3.27 0.31 -13.88
N ASP A 13 -2.74 1.35 -14.53
CA ASP A 13 -1.35 1.82 -14.53
C ASP A 13 -1.20 3.23 -13.92
N GLU A 14 -2.09 3.61 -13.00
CA GLU A 14 -2.21 4.96 -12.44
C GLU A 14 -0.93 5.55 -11.79
N LEU A 15 0.07 4.72 -11.42
CA LEU A 15 1.36 5.14 -10.87
C LEU A 15 2.54 4.92 -11.83
N ALA A 16 2.29 4.49 -13.07
CA ALA A 16 3.32 4.31 -14.10
C ALA A 16 3.85 5.66 -14.62
N ASP A 17 3.03 6.70 -14.58
CA ASP A 17 3.42 8.08 -14.87
C ASP A 17 3.50 8.89 -13.56
N LEU A 18 4.72 9.14 -13.10
CA LEU A 18 4.95 9.88 -11.84
C LEU A 18 4.43 11.32 -11.89
N SER A 19 4.24 11.91 -13.08
CA SER A 19 3.64 13.25 -13.21
C SER A 19 2.16 13.28 -12.79
N LYS A 20 1.51 12.10 -12.68
CA LYS A 20 0.15 11.95 -12.14
C LYS A 20 0.11 12.06 -10.61
N ILE A 21 1.26 11.97 -9.92
CA ILE A 21 1.38 12.17 -8.47
C ILE A 21 1.68 13.65 -8.21
N GLN A 22 0.64 14.44 -7.96
CA GLN A 22 0.75 15.88 -7.76
C GLN A 22 0.55 16.23 -6.29
N GLU A 23 1.66 16.34 -5.56
CA GLU A 23 1.70 16.60 -4.12
C GLU A 23 0.84 17.81 -3.71
N GLU A 24 0.88 18.89 -4.50
CA GLU A 24 0.11 20.11 -4.26
C GLU A 24 -1.39 19.87 -4.37
N LEU A 25 -1.84 19.09 -5.37
CA LEU A 25 -3.26 18.78 -5.54
C LEU A 25 -3.77 17.87 -4.42
N VAL A 26 -2.96 16.89 -3.99
CA VAL A 26 -3.31 16.02 -2.85
C VAL A 26 -3.42 16.85 -1.57
N THR A 27 -2.46 17.75 -1.34
CA THR A 27 -2.48 18.68 -0.19
C THR A 27 -3.73 19.57 -0.22
N GLN A 28 -4.06 20.16 -1.37
CA GLN A 28 -5.25 20.99 -1.53
C GLN A 28 -6.54 20.21 -1.24
N ALA A 29 -6.66 18.98 -1.75
CA ALA A 29 -7.83 18.14 -1.52
C ALA A 29 -7.99 17.78 -0.03
N LEU A 30 -6.90 17.44 0.65
CA LEU A 30 -6.91 17.16 2.10
C LEU A 30 -7.39 18.37 2.91
N GLN A 31 -6.95 19.57 2.54
CA GLN A 31 -7.37 20.81 3.19
C GLN A 31 -8.82 21.19 2.86
N GLN A 32 -9.29 20.91 1.65
CA GLN A 32 -10.64 21.23 1.20
C GLN A 32 -11.70 20.30 1.83
N PHE A 33 -11.34 19.06 2.13
CA PHE A 33 -12.28 18.03 2.60
C PHE A 33 -11.79 17.28 3.85
N PRO A 34 -11.44 17.98 4.96
CA PRO A 34 -10.80 17.36 6.13
C PRO A 34 -11.71 16.36 6.87
N GLU A 35 -13.02 16.58 6.87
CA GLU A 35 -14.01 15.70 7.51
C GLU A 35 -14.34 14.45 6.68
N PHE A 36 -13.91 14.41 5.41
CA PHE A 36 -14.21 13.32 4.47
C PHE A 36 -12.97 12.50 4.12
N ILE A 37 -11.82 13.16 3.94
CA ILE A 37 -10.57 12.50 3.55
C ILE A 37 -9.74 12.19 4.80
N VAL A 38 -9.86 10.96 5.26
CA VAL A 38 -9.18 10.45 6.47
C VAL A 38 -7.73 9.97 6.26
N GLY A 39 -7.18 10.10 5.04
CA GLY A 39 -5.86 9.57 4.71
C GLY A 39 -5.63 9.36 3.22
N ILE A 40 -4.41 8.96 2.86
CA ILE A 40 -3.96 8.72 1.49
C ILE A 40 -3.71 7.23 1.22
N LYS A 41 -3.77 6.83 -0.04
CA LYS A 41 -3.60 5.45 -0.50
C LYS A 41 -2.60 5.36 -1.65
N ALA A 42 -1.65 4.42 -1.54
CA ALA A 42 -0.72 4.04 -2.60
C ALA A 42 -0.97 2.58 -3.03
N HIS A 43 -0.94 2.30 -4.33
CA HIS A 43 -1.14 0.97 -4.88
C HIS A 43 0.15 0.42 -5.50
N MET A 44 0.89 -0.36 -4.70
CA MET A 44 2.23 -0.87 -5.04
C MET A 44 2.13 -2.28 -5.63
N SER A 45 1.83 -2.36 -6.92
CA SER A 45 1.81 -3.63 -7.68
C SER A 45 2.31 -3.45 -9.11
N LYS A 46 2.81 -4.54 -9.71
CA LYS A 46 3.44 -4.56 -11.04
C LYS A 46 2.65 -3.83 -12.12
N THR A 47 1.34 -4.06 -12.17
CA THR A 47 0.49 -3.47 -13.21
C THR A 47 0.29 -1.97 -13.01
N VAL A 48 0.45 -1.48 -11.78
CA VAL A 48 0.16 -0.11 -11.38
C VAL A 48 1.38 0.79 -11.44
N ILE A 49 2.53 0.30 -11.00
CA ILE A 49 3.74 1.11 -10.86
C ILE A 49 4.56 1.25 -12.15
N GLY A 50 4.24 0.46 -13.19
CA GLY A 50 5.04 0.40 -14.41
C GLY A 50 6.49 0.00 -14.11
N THR A 51 7.44 0.88 -14.45
CA THR A 51 8.88 0.68 -14.21
C THR A 51 9.44 1.51 -13.05
N ASN A 52 8.58 2.15 -12.24
CA ASN A 52 9.01 3.14 -11.24
C ASN A 52 9.53 2.55 -9.92
N GLY A 53 9.43 1.23 -9.75
CA GLY A 53 9.90 0.53 -8.55
C GLY A 53 9.24 1.07 -7.28
N ILE A 54 10.06 1.37 -6.27
CA ILE A 54 9.61 1.84 -4.95
C ILE A 54 9.25 3.34 -4.92
N THR A 55 9.73 4.11 -5.90
CA THR A 55 9.59 5.59 -5.96
C THR A 55 8.18 6.12 -5.67
N PRO A 56 7.08 5.52 -6.16
CA PRO A 56 5.73 6.00 -5.83
C PRO A 56 5.40 5.95 -4.33
N LEU A 57 5.95 4.98 -3.59
CA LEU A 57 5.75 4.86 -2.15
C LEU A 57 6.55 5.93 -1.39
N GLU A 58 7.77 6.21 -1.82
CA GLU A 58 8.58 7.29 -1.23
C GLU A 58 7.89 8.66 -1.39
N LEU A 59 7.29 8.91 -2.56
CA LEU A 59 6.48 10.11 -2.79
C LEU A 59 5.24 10.13 -1.88
N ALA A 60 4.57 8.98 -1.70
CA ALA A 60 3.44 8.86 -0.78
C ALA A 60 3.85 9.18 0.68
N LYS A 61 5.01 8.68 1.13
CA LYS A 61 5.57 8.99 2.46
C LYS A 61 5.87 10.48 2.62
N LYS A 62 6.41 11.14 1.59
CA LYS A 62 6.62 12.59 1.61
C LYS A 62 5.30 13.36 1.78
N ILE A 63 4.26 12.99 1.02
CA ILE A 63 2.92 13.59 1.14
C ILE A 63 2.34 13.33 2.54
N GLN A 64 2.50 12.10 3.05
CA GLN A 64 2.04 11.69 4.37
C GLN A 64 2.66 12.57 5.47
N GLN A 65 3.98 12.70 5.49
CA GLN A 65 4.73 13.47 6.48
C GLN A 65 4.35 14.95 6.45
N LYS A 66 4.22 15.53 5.25
CA LYS A 66 3.85 16.95 5.08
C LYS A 66 2.45 17.27 5.62
N ASN A 67 1.52 16.33 5.48
CA ASN A 67 0.10 16.55 5.82
C ASN A 67 -0.32 15.91 7.14
N ALA A 68 0.55 15.14 7.79
CA ALA A 68 0.28 14.40 9.03
C ALA A 68 -0.98 13.51 8.95
N VAL A 69 -1.13 12.78 7.84
CA VAL A 69 -2.30 11.92 7.56
C VAL A 69 -1.91 10.44 7.56
N PRO A 70 -2.86 9.52 7.81
CA PRO A 70 -2.63 8.08 7.63
C PRO A 70 -2.31 7.70 6.17
N LEU A 71 -1.46 6.68 5.99
CA LEU A 71 -1.15 6.08 4.69
C LEU A 71 -1.56 4.61 4.68
N MET A 72 -2.26 4.20 3.61
CA MET A 72 -2.51 2.79 3.31
C MET A 72 -1.79 2.37 2.02
N VAL A 73 -1.09 1.26 2.09
CA VAL A 73 -0.36 0.64 0.99
C VAL A 73 -1.07 -0.64 0.57
N HIS A 74 -1.57 -0.67 -0.66
CA HIS A 74 -2.03 -1.90 -1.31
C HIS A 74 -0.83 -2.63 -1.90
N VAL A 75 -0.69 -3.92 -1.57
CA VAL A 75 0.34 -4.78 -2.16
C VAL A 75 -0.23 -5.81 -3.12
N GLY A 76 0.50 -6.06 -4.21
CA GLY A 76 0.13 -7.02 -5.23
C GLY A 76 1.33 -7.81 -5.76
N SER A 77 1.28 -8.18 -7.04
CA SER A 77 2.39 -8.89 -7.68
C SER A 77 3.63 -8.00 -7.76
N ALA A 78 4.81 -8.55 -7.51
CA ALA A 78 6.07 -7.86 -7.73
C ALA A 78 6.32 -7.58 -9.22
N PRO A 79 7.09 -6.54 -9.57
CA PRO A 79 7.67 -5.52 -8.67
C PRO A 79 6.63 -4.51 -8.13
N PRO A 80 6.90 -3.82 -6.99
CA PRO A 80 8.06 -4.00 -6.11
C PRO A 80 7.91 -5.23 -5.20
N GLU A 81 9.02 -5.72 -4.65
CA GLU A 81 9.00 -6.84 -3.70
C GLU A 81 8.41 -6.36 -2.36
N LEU A 82 7.68 -7.25 -1.67
CA LEU A 82 7.06 -6.93 -0.39
C LEU A 82 8.07 -6.49 0.66
N ALA A 83 9.29 -7.04 0.63
CA ALA A 83 10.36 -6.65 1.55
C ALA A 83 10.72 -5.17 1.36
N ASP A 84 10.90 -4.72 0.12
CA ASP A 84 11.21 -3.32 -0.22
C ASP A 84 10.08 -2.37 0.22
N ILE A 85 8.82 -2.81 0.05
CA ILE A 85 7.65 -2.04 0.49
C ILE A 85 7.66 -1.87 2.01
N LEU A 86 7.86 -2.98 2.75
CA LEU A 86 7.85 -2.97 4.21
C LEU A 86 9.05 -2.25 4.84
N GLU A 87 10.17 -2.14 4.12
CA GLU A 87 11.33 -1.37 4.55
C GLU A 87 11.07 0.15 4.56
N VAL A 88 10.21 0.63 3.65
CA VAL A 88 9.82 2.05 3.56
C VAL A 88 8.66 2.40 4.49
N MET A 89 7.83 1.43 4.86
CA MET A 89 6.70 1.62 5.76
C MET A 89 7.15 1.82 7.22
N GLU A 90 6.38 2.61 7.96
CA GLU A 90 6.65 2.95 9.36
C GLU A 90 5.48 2.55 10.27
N ALA A 91 5.69 2.64 11.58
CA ALA A 91 4.65 2.39 12.56
C ALA A 91 3.40 3.24 12.30
N GLY A 92 2.22 2.62 12.27
CA GLY A 92 0.95 3.28 11.95
C GLY A 92 0.55 3.28 10.47
N ASP A 93 1.46 2.92 9.56
CA ASP A 93 1.09 2.69 8.16
C ASP A 93 0.25 1.40 8.03
N VAL A 94 -0.71 1.40 7.11
CA VAL A 94 -1.62 0.28 6.88
C VAL A 94 -1.22 -0.51 5.64
N LEU A 95 -0.86 -1.77 5.80
CA LEU A 95 -0.66 -2.73 4.70
C LEU A 95 -1.99 -3.44 4.42
N THR A 96 -2.62 -3.18 3.27
CA THR A 96 -3.88 -3.84 2.89
C THR A 96 -3.67 -4.97 1.88
N HIS A 97 -4.62 -5.90 1.81
CA HIS A 97 -4.54 -7.17 1.06
C HIS A 97 -3.38 -8.05 1.53
N CYS A 98 -3.10 -8.02 2.84
CA CYS A 98 -1.97 -8.72 3.43
C CYS A 98 -2.05 -10.24 3.25
N PHE A 99 -3.25 -10.83 3.20
CA PHE A 99 -3.48 -12.27 3.01
C PHE A 99 -3.78 -12.68 1.56
N ASN A 100 -3.22 -11.95 0.58
CA ASN A 100 -3.28 -12.40 -0.80
C ASN A 100 -2.44 -13.69 -1.02
N SER A 101 -2.87 -14.55 -1.95
CA SER A 101 -2.21 -15.82 -2.25
C SER A 101 -1.07 -15.70 -3.29
N LYS A 102 -0.55 -14.49 -3.53
CA LYS A 102 0.49 -14.27 -4.52
C LYS A 102 1.85 -14.62 -3.93
N VAL A 103 2.83 -14.95 -4.79
CA VAL A 103 4.22 -15.25 -4.38
C VAL A 103 4.86 -14.07 -3.63
N ASN A 104 4.50 -12.85 -4.02
CA ASN A 104 4.91 -11.61 -3.34
C ASN A 104 4.10 -11.30 -2.06
N GLY A 105 3.20 -12.19 -1.63
CA GLY A 105 2.42 -12.04 -0.40
C GLY A 105 3.24 -12.36 0.85
N ILE A 106 2.58 -12.36 2.02
CA ILE A 106 3.24 -12.56 3.32
C ILE A 106 3.66 -14.01 3.58
N LEU A 107 3.12 -14.98 2.83
CA LEU A 107 3.39 -16.41 3.02
C LEU A 107 4.56 -16.87 2.17
N ALA A 108 5.41 -17.71 2.75
CA ALA A 108 6.42 -18.47 2.04
C ALA A 108 5.78 -19.69 1.35
N ALA A 109 6.55 -20.37 0.49
CA ALA A 109 6.08 -21.53 -0.28
C ALA A 109 5.63 -22.72 0.59
N ASN A 110 6.08 -22.78 1.85
CA ASN A 110 5.69 -23.80 2.85
C ASN A 110 4.52 -23.35 3.73
N GLU A 111 3.75 -22.33 3.31
CA GLU A 111 2.60 -21.78 4.02
C GLU A 111 2.91 -21.15 5.40
N THR A 112 4.19 -20.90 5.70
CA THR A 112 4.59 -20.14 6.90
C THR A 112 4.70 -18.64 6.60
N ILE A 113 4.49 -17.80 7.62
CA ILE A 113 4.69 -16.34 7.48
C ILE A 113 6.18 -16.06 7.27
N LYS A 114 6.51 -15.23 6.28
CA LYS A 114 7.89 -14.81 6.02
C LYS A 114 8.45 -14.06 7.23
N PRO A 115 9.67 -14.36 7.72
CA PRO A 115 10.19 -13.78 8.97
C PRO A 115 10.17 -12.24 9.03
N PHE A 116 10.56 -11.57 7.93
CA PHE A 116 10.58 -10.10 7.88
C PHE A 116 9.20 -9.47 8.05
N VAL A 117 8.11 -10.20 7.78
CA VAL A 117 6.74 -9.73 7.98
C VAL A 117 6.40 -9.68 9.47
N PHE A 118 6.90 -10.65 10.23
CA PHE A 118 6.69 -10.66 11.67
C PHE A 118 7.44 -9.50 12.33
N ASP A 119 8.68 -9.25 11.90
CA ASP A 119 9.47 -8.12 12.38
C ASP A 119 8.79 -6.77 12.12
N THR A 120 8.17 -6.60 10.95
CA THR A 120 7.48 -5.35 10.58
C THR A 120 6.14 -5.19 11.29
N TYR A 121 5.43 -6.28 11.55
CA TYR A 121 4.29 -6.30 12.45
C TYR A 121 4.68 -5.83 13.85
N CYS A 122 5.76 -6.37 14.42
CA CYS A 122 6.27 -5.95 15.73
C CYS A 122 6.73 -4.48 15.76
N LYS A 123 7.15 -3.92 14.61
CA LYS A 123 7.46 -2.48 14.48
C LYS A 123 6.23 -1.57 14.44
N GLY A 124 5.01 -2.14 14.42
CA GLY A 124 3.76 -1.39 14.51
C GLY A 124 3.11 -1.06 13.16
N ILE A 125 3.48 -1.75 12.09
CA ILE A 125 2.72 -1.70 10.83
C ILE A 125 1.38 -2.42 11.02
N ILE A 126 0.30 -1.81 10.54
CA ILE A 126 -1.07 -2.32 10.70
C ILE A 126 -1.42 -3.20 9.49
N PHE A 127 -1.80 -4.44 9.74
CA PHE A 127 -2.17 -5.39 8.68
C PHE A 127 -3.68 -5.41 8.50
N ASP A 128 -4.14 -4.93 7.35
CA ASP A 128 -5.54 -4.93 6.93
C ASP A 128 -5.80 -6.03 5.91
N ILE A 129 -6.88 -6.79 6.15
CA ILE A 129 -7.24 -7.93 5.30
C ILE A 129 -7.58 -7.46 3.89
N GLY A 130 -8.29 -6.33 3.75
CA GLY A 130 -8.72 -5.82 2.45
C GLY A 130 -9.47 -6.87 1.63
N HIS A 131 -10.66 -7.30 2.08
CA HIS A 131 -11.45 -8.35 1.44
C HIS A 131 -12.04 -7.88 0.08
N GLY A 132 -11.18 -7.66 -0.91
CA GLY A 132 -11.52 -7.45 -2.32
C GLY A 132 -11.68 -8.77 -3.07
N THR A 133 -12.19 -8.69 -4.30
CA THR A 133 -12.61 -9.85 -5.13
C THR A 133 -11.51 -10.90 -5.39
N ASP A 134 -10.22 -10.53 -5.32
CA ASP A 134 -9.05 -11.41 -5.52
C ASP A 134 -8.05 -11.36 -4.33
N SER A 135 -8.49 -10.96 -3.15
CA SER A 135 -7.60 -10.58 -2.05
C SER A 135 -7.88 -11.28 -0.72
N PHE A 136 -8.71 -12.34 -0.72
CA PHE A 136 -9.04 -13.10 0.48
C PHE A 136 -9.28 -14.59 0.20
N ASN A 137 -8.71 -15.47 1.03
CA ASN A 137 -8.91 -16.92 1.00
C ASN A 137 -9.39 -17.42 2.38
N LEU A 138 -10.54 -18.11 2.41
CA LEU A 138 -11.29 -18.51 3.60
C LEU A 138 -10.70 -19.67 4.41
N THR A 139 -9.66 -20.37 3.94
CA THR A 139 -9.25 -21.64 4.57
C THR A 139 -8.51 -21.49 5.92
N TRP A 140 -8.05 -20.29 6.32
CA TRP A 140 -6.96 -20.17 7.32
C TRP A 140 -7.20 -19.31 8.57
N HIS A 141 -8.44 -18.89 8.89
CA HIS A 141 -8.74 -18.02 10.06
C HIS A 141 -8.45 -18.64 11.47
N LYS A 142 -7.75 -19.77 11.60
CA LYS A 142 -7.64 -20.50 12.88
C LYS A 142 -6.26 -20.55 13.55
N SER A 143 -5.27 -19.81 13.07
CA SER A 143 -3.88 -19.94 13.59
C SER A 143 -3.22 -18.62 14.00
N LEU A 144 -4.01 -17.59 14.33
CA LEU A 144 -3.54 -16.40 15.06
C LEU A 144 -3.95 -16.51 16.52
#